data_AF-A0A366JPE9-F1
#
_entry.id   AF-A0A366JPE9-F1
#
_cell.length_a   1.000
_cell.length_b   1.000
_cell.length_c   1.000
_cell.angle_alpha   90.00
_cell.angle_beta   90.00
_cell.angle_gamma   90.00
#
_symmetry.space_group_name_H-M   'P 1'
#
loop_
_entity.id
_entity.type
_entity.pdbx_description
1 polymer ?
#
loop_
_entity_poly.entity_id
_entity_poly.type
_entity_poly.pdbx_seq_one_letter_code
_entity_poly.pdbx_strand_id
1 'polypeptide(L)'
;MLRLKLKTALQASILFTFGFWLLFFFSEGGLFSFFLIIIFLYCLFGNVIYGVPVSLLSELFTKNLAVWRFPAAAFIHTFLASLTYFIMEGFAFYVLIASVLFFLVDEWRKWDREMPGGRRVALNTAGLLVTFLLPMGSFWMLQQADLEEKTHDLYLIPKGYTGQVRIVHEIENAPKPETEGKYDVVRVNDRGYAITSLPQSEGYIDDLYYYVDEKGKREAISESCISHGGSGGVQGDGYEYSYTYFSVGCEDMDDQGNGPGIEDILYEEGLINQTFD
;
A
#
# COMPACT_ATOMS: atom_id res chain seq x y z
N MET A 1 38.31 -1.66 8.58
CA MET A 1 36.89 -1.98 8.86
C MET A 1 35.98 -1.49 7.72
N LEU A 2 35.92 -0.18 7.45
CA LEU A 2 35.06 0.41 6.41
C LEU A 2 35.26 -0.18 5.00
N ARG A 3 36.49 -0.38 4.55
CA ARG A 3 36.79 -1.00 3.23
C ARG A 3 36.20 -2.41 3.10
N LEU A 4 36.11 -3.17 4.19
CA LEU A 4 35.49 -4.50 4.17
C LEU A 4 33.99 -4.35 3.97
N LYS A 5 33.34 -3.42 4.70
CA LYS A 5 31.90 -3.15 4.62
C LYS A 5 31.48 -2.65 3.24
N LEU A 6 32.26 -1.78 2.60
CA LEU A 6 31.99 -1.35 1.21
C LEU A 6 32.05 -2.51 0.22
N LYS A 7 32.97 -3.47 0.40
CA LYS A 7 33.00 -4.69 -0.41
C LYS A 7 31.78 -5.58 -0.16
N THR A 8 31.31 -5.65 1.09
CA THR A 8 30.09 -6.38 1.45
C THR A 8 28.88 -5.74 0.77
N ALA A 9 28.76 -4.42 0.81
CA ALA A 9 27.70 -3.68 0.13
C ALA A 9 27.66 -4.02 -1.37
N LEU A 10 28.82 -4.01 -2.03
CA LEU A 10 28.93 -4.36 -3.44
C LEU A 10 28.46 -5.80 -3.72
N GLN A 11 28.96 -6.76 -2.94
CA GLN A 11 28.64 -8.18 -3.13
C GLN A 11 27.17 -8.49 -2.84
N ALA A 12 26.62 -7.93 -1.77
CA ALA A 12 25.20 -8.07 -1.44
C ALA A 12 24.31 -7.50 -2.55
N SER A 13 24.70 -6.36 -3.13
CA SER A 13 23.95 -5.73 -4.21
C SER A 13 24.01 -6.54 -5.50
N ILE A 14 25.18 -7.10 -5.84
CA ILE A 14 25.31 -8.02 -6.99
C ILE A 14 24.41 -9.25 -6.79
N LEU A 15 24.41 -9.85 -5.60
CA LEU A 15 23.62 -11.03 -5.29
C LEU A 15 22.11 -10.74 -5.35
N PHE A 16 21.71 -9.59 -4.81
CA PHE A 16 20.33 -9.11 -4.88
C PHE A 16 19.87 -8.94 -6.34
N THR A 17 20.64 -8.21 -7.15
CA THR A 17 20.32 -8.01 -8.58
C THR A 17 20.34 -9.32 -9.35
N PHE A 18 21.24 -10.24 -9.04
CA PHE A 18 21.28 -11.56 -9.65
C PHE A 18 20.00 -12.38 -9.35
N GLY A 19 19.46 -12.25 -8.14
CA GLY A 19 18.16 -12.84 -7.78
C GLY A 19 17.02 -12.30 -8.67
N PHE A 20 16.96 -10.99 -8.87
CA PHE A 20 16.00 -10.38 -9.80
C PHE A 20 16.20 -10.83 -11.24
N TRP A 21 17.45 -10.89 -11.70
CA TRP A 21 17.77 -11.39 -13.03
C TRP A 21 17.26 -12.82 -13.24
N LEU A 22 17.44 -13.72 -12.26
CA LEU A 22 16.89 -15.07 -12.32
C LEU A 22 15.37 -15.06 -12.43
N LEU A 23 14.67 -14.24 -11.62
CA LEU A 23 13.21 -14.13 -11.68
C LEU A 23 12.73 -13.69 -13.08
N PHE A 24 13.33 -12.62 -13.63
CA PHE A 24 13.02 -12.14 -14.98
C PHE A 24 13.33 -13.18 -16.06
N PHE A 25 14.44 -13.89 -15.93
CA PHE A 25 14.82 -14.92 -16.88
C PHE A 25 13.78 -16.05 -16.94
N PHE A 26 13.24 -16.46 -15.78
CA PHE A 26 12.21 -17.49 -15.73
C PHE A 26 10.81 -16.99 -16.11
N SER A 27 10.48 -15.72 -15.90
CA SER A 27 9.15 -15.18 -16.21
C SER A 27 9.00 -14.77 -17.67
N GLU A 28 10.01 -14.10 -18.23
CA GLU A 28 9.93 -13.44 -19.55
C GLU A 28 10.94 -13.97 -20.56
N GLY A 29 11.87 -14.86 -20.15
CA GLY A 29 12.91 -15.41 -21.03
C GLY A 29 13.98 -14.40 -21.46
N GLY A 30 13.94 -13.17 -20.94
CA GLY A 30 14.90 -12.11 -21.25
C GLY A 30 16.24 -12.27 -20.52
N LEU A 31 17.36 -12.11 -21.23
CA LEU A 31 18.70 -12.26 -20.66
C LEU A 31 19.27 -11.00 -20.00
N PHE A 32 18.83 -9.80 -20.38
CA PHE A 32 19.35 -8.56 -19.78
C PHE A 32 18.38 -7.41 -20.02
N SER A 33 18.09 -6.63 -18.97
CA SER A 33 17.26 -5.44 -19.03
C SER A 33 17.99 -4.25 -18.41
N PHE A 34 17.84 -3.06 -19.01
CA PHE A 34 18.33 -1.80 -18.42
C PHE A 34 17.81 -1.60 -16.99
N PHE A 35 16.63 -2.15 -16.69
CA PHE A 35 16.03 -2.16 -15.36
C PHE A 35 16.92 -2.83 -14.30
N LEU A 36 17.71 -3.85 -14.64
CA LEU A 36 18.61 -4.52 -13.69
C LEU A 36 19.77 -3.63 -13.27
N ILE A 37 20.23 -2.73 -14.14
CA ILE A 37 21.25 -1.74 -13.79
C ILE A 37 20.67 -0.76 -12.76
N ILE A 38 19.43 -0.33 -12.95
CA ILE A 38 18.73 0.54 -12.00
C ILE A 38 18.60 -0.17 -10.65
N ILE A 39 18.09 -1.42 -10.62
CA ILE A 39 17.99 -2.21 -9.39
C ILE A 39 19.34 -2.31 -8.68
N PHE A 40 20.41 -2.61 -9.42
CA PHE A 40 21.75 -2.69 -8.85
C PHE A 40 22.20 -1.39 -8.20
N LEU A 41 22.00 -0.25 -8.88
CA LEU A 41 22.39 1.06 -8.35
C LEU A 41 21.60 1.44 -7.10
N TYR A 42 20.28 1.21 -7.08
CA TYR A 42 19.44 1.44 -5.90
C TYR A 42 19.84 0.54 -4.73
N CYS A 43 20.06 -0.75 -4.98
CA CYS A 43 20.47 -1.69 -3.95
C CYS A 43 21.86 -1.32 -3.40
N LEU A 44 22.80 -0.94 -4.26
CA LEU A 44 24.14 -0.49 -3.87
C LEU A 44 24.08 0.77 -3.01
N PHE A 45 23.33 1.77 -3.44
CA PHE A 45 23.12 3.00 -2.70
C PHE A 45 22.52 2.73 -1.32
N GLY A 46 21.44 1.95 -1.26
CA GLY A 46 20.81 1.53 -0.01
C GLY A 46 21.78 0.78 0.90
N ASN A 47 22.53 -0.19 0.39
CA ASN A 47 23.51 -0.93 1.19
C ASN A 47 24.64 -0.03 1.72
N VAL A 48 25.06 1.00 0.98
CA VAL A 48 26.09 1.95 1.44
C VAL A 48 25.56 2.89 2.52
N ILE A 49 24.36 3.46 2.34
CA ILE A 49 23.79 4.45 3.26
C ILE A 49 23.17 3.81 4.49
N TYR A 50 22.59 2.62 4.33
CA TYR A 50 21.87 1.94 5.40
C TYR A 50 22.62 0.69 5.88
N GLY A 51 22.96 -0.24 4.97
CA GLY A 51 23.56 -1.53 5.33
C GLY A 51 24.90 -1.39 6.06
N VAL A 52 25.79 -0.50 5.59
CA VAL A 52 27.09 -0.26 6.22
C VAL A 52 26.96 0.34 7.63
N PRO A 53 26.21 1.43 7.86
CA PRO A 53 25.99 1.95 9.23
C PRO A 53 25.35 0.94 10.17
N VAL A 54 24.32 0.22 9.72
CA VAL A 54 23.65 -0.80 10.54
C VAL A 54 24.62 -1.91 10.93
N SER A 55 25.47 -2.35 10.00
CA SER A 55 26.45 -3.39 10.27
C SER A 55 27.53 -2.95 11.27
N LEU A 56 27.99 -1.69 11.19
CA LEU A 56 28.93 -1.13 12.17
C LEU A 56 28.29 -1.00 13.55
N LEU A 57 27.03 -0.57 13.61
CA LEU A 57 26.25 -0.48 14.84
C LEU A 57 26.05 -1.86 15.46
N SER A 58 25.72 -2.86 14.64
CA SER A 58 25.56 -4.25 15.04
C SER A 58 26.85 -4.82 15.65
N GLU A 59 28.01 -4.56 15.03
CA GLU A 59 29.30 -4.95 15.62
C GLU A 59 29.57 -4.27 16.96
N LEU A 60 29.22 -2.99 17.09
CA LEU A 60 29.43 -2.22 18.32
C LEU A 60 28.66 -2.85 19.51
N PHE A 61 27.41 -3.25 19.28
CA PHE A 61 26.57 -3.86 20.32
C PHE A 61 26.89 -5.34 20.57
N THR A 62 27.35 -6.07 19.55
CA THR A 62 27.53 -7.52 19.67
C THR A 62 28.96 -7.95 20.03
N LYS A 63 29.92 -7.01 20.09
CA LYS A 63 31.34 -7.29 20.38
C LYS A 63 31.61 -8.15 21.63
N ASN A 64 30.76 -8.06 22.66
CA ASN A 64 30.93 -8.77 23.93
C ASN A 64 30.08 -10.05 24.02
N LEU A 65 29.25 -10.32 23.03
CA LEU A 65 28.27 -11.41 23.04
C LEU A 65 28.85 -12.66 22.39
N ALA A 66 29.85 -13.30 22.99
CA ALA A 66 30.61 -14.41 22.38
C ALA A 66 29.76 -15.41 21.58
N VAL A 67 28.83 -16.10 22.24
CA VAL A 67 27.99 -17.16 21.62
C VAL A 67 26.71 -16.59 20.98
N TRP A 68 26.25 -15.42 21.44
CA TRP A 68 25.03 -14.76 20.97
C TRP A 68 25.28 -13.73 19.87
N ARG A 69 26.53 -13.56 19.42
CA ARG A 69 26.94 -12.53 18.44
C ARG A 69 26.12 -12.64 17.17
N PHE A 70 26.05 -13.84 16.59
CA PHE A 70 25.36 -14.08 15.32
C PHE A 70 23.84 -13.83 15.43
N PRO A 71 23.10 -14.46 16.38
CA PRO A 71 21.67 -14.18 16.52
C PRO A 71 21.35 -12.72 16.85
N ALA A 72 22.15 -12.07 17.70
CA ALA A 72 21.94 -10.67 18.04
C ALA A 72 22.21 -9.76 16.82
N ALA A 73 23.24 -10.05 16.03
CA ALA A 73 23.54 -9.29 14.83
C ALA A 73 22.44 -9.45 13.76
N ALA A 74 21.94 -10.67 13.58
CA ALA A 74 20.80 -10.95 12.72
C ALA A 74 19.57 -10.15 13.14
N PHE A 75 19.22 -10.19 14.43
CA PHE A 75 18.09 -9.44 14.98
C PHE A 75 18.21 -7.93 14.72
N ILE A 76 19.38 -7.33 14.97
CA ILE A 76 19.60 -5.90 14.73
C ILE A 76 19.36 -5.55 13.26
N HIS A 77 19.89 -6.34 12.33
CA HIS A 77 19.70 -6.12 10.90
C HIS A 77 18.25 -6.24 10.45
N THR A 78 17.53 -7.26 10.93
CA THR A 78 16.13 -7.49 10.55
C THR A 78 15.17 -6.50 11.21
N PHE A 79 15.41 -6.17 12.48
CA PHE A 79 14.60 -5.23 13.25
C PHE A 79 14.69 -3.81 12.68
N LEU A 80 15.90 -3.31 12.48
CA LEU A 80 16.10 -1.98 11.88
C LEU A 80 15.58 -1.93 10.44
N ALA A 81 15.58 -3.04 9.70
CA ALA A 81 15.03 -3.07 8.35
C ALA A 81 13.51 -3.02 8.37
N SER A 82 12.89 -3.74 9.32
CA SER A 82 11.43 -3.71 9.51
C SER A 82 10.93 -2.30 9.89
N LEU A 83 11.70 -1.55 10.67
CA LEU A 83 11.39 -0.15 11.00
C LEU A 83 11.28 0.78 9.77
N THR A 84 11.87 0.41 8.63
CA THR A 84 11.72 1.20 7.40
C THR A 84 10.33 1.11 6.78
N TYR A 85 9.51 0.13 7.20
CA TYR A 85 8.11 0.02 6.79
C TYR A 85 7.32 1.31 7.04
N PHE A 86 7.53 1.95 8.19
CA PHE A 86 6.86 3.20 8.56
C PHE A 86 7.29 4.43 7.73
N ILE A 87 8.32 4.29 6.89
CA ILE A 87 8.86 5.38 6.05
C ILE A 87 8.64 5.07 4.57
N MET A 88 8.73 3.81 4.18
CA MET A 88 8.73 3.37 2.77
C MET A 88 7.93 2.08 2.62
N GLU A 89 6.62 2.15 2.89
CA GLU A 89 5.70 0.99 2.90
C GLU A 89 5.88 0.08 1.67
N GLY A 90 5.80 0.64 0.45
CA GLY A 90 5.93 -0.13 -0.79
C GLY A 90 7.31 -0.75 -1.05
N PHE A 91 8.36 -0.32 -0.34
CA PHE A 91 9.73 -0.82 -0.53
C PHE A 91 10.27 -1.63 0.66
N ALA A 92 9.53 -1.70 1.76
CA ALA A 92 9.97 -2.30 3.01
C ALA A 92 10.41 -3.76 2.85
N PHE A 93 9.68 -4.54 2.06
CA PHE A 93 10.01 -5.94 1.77
C PHE A 93 11.38 -6.08 1.07
N TYR A 94 11.66 -5.23 0.09
CA TYR A 94 12.94 -5.23 -0.63
C TYR A 94 14.10 -4.80 0.27
N VAL A 95 13.87 -3.81 1.14
CA VAL A 95 14.86 -3.37 2.14
C VAL A 95 15.19 -4.51 3.12
N LEU A 96 14.18 -5.26 3.53
CA LEU A 96 14.34 -6.40 4.42
C LEU A 96 15.18 -7.51 3.78
N ILE A 97 14.90 -7.89 2.53
CA ILE A 97 15.72 -8.84 1.77
C ILE A 97 17.16 -8.32 1.64
N ALA A 98 17.34 -7.06 1.24
CA ALA A 98 18.66 -6.46 1.09
C ALA A 98 19.46 -6.47 2.41
N SER A 99 18.81 -6.16 3.53
CA SER A 99 19.42 -6.20 4.87
C SER A 99 19.85 -7.62 5.26
N VAL A 100 19.01 -8.62 5.00
CA VAL A 100 19.34 -10.04 5.25
C VAL A 100 20.51 -10.48 4.38
N LEU A 101 20.51 -10.19 3.07
CA LEU A 101 21.61 -10.53 2.18
C LEU A 101 22.91 -9.83 2.60
N PHE A 102 22.84 -8.54 2.97
CA PHE A 102 23.99 -7.81 3.48
C PHE A 102 24.56 -8.49 4.73
N PHE A 103 23.72 -8.82 5.70
CA PHE A 103 24.11 -9.51 6.93
C PHE A 103 24.79 -10.85 6.62
N LEU A 104 24.18 -11.68 5.78
CA LEU A 104 24.72 -12.99 5.41
C LEU A 104 26.09 -12.88 4.73
N VAL A 105 26.25 -11.94 3.80
CA VAL A 105 27.55 -11.70 3.13
C VAL A 105 28.59 -11.16 4.12
N ASP A 106 28.20 -10.23 5.00
CA ASP A 106 29.11 -9.68 6.01
C ASP A 106 29.63 -10.76 6.96
N GLU A 107 28.75 -11.65 7.37
CA GLU A 107 29.01 -12.71 8.34
C GLU A 107 29.79 -13.87 7.71
N TRP A 108 29.46 -14.26 6.48
CA TRP A 108 30.23 -15.25 5.72
C TRP A 108 31.70 -14.83 5.59
N ARG A 109 31.96 -13.55 5.37
CA ARG A 109 33.34 -13.04 5.25
C ARG A 109 34.14 -13.05 6.56
N LYS A 110 33.46 -13.20 7.70
CA LYS A 110 34.09 -13.33 9.04
C LYS A 110 34.19 -14.78 9.49
N TRP A 111 33.53 -15.70 8.79
CA TRP A 111 33.40 -17.11 9.17
C TRP A 111 34.72 -17.77 9.56
N ASP A 112 35.76 -17.64 8.71
CA ASP A 112 37.06 -18.30 8.93
C ASP A 112 37.91 -17.67 10.04
N ARG A 113 37.63 -16.42 10.43
CA ARG A 113 38.45 -15.68 11.41
C ARG A 113 38.01 -15.88 12.85
N GLU A 114 36.76 -16.25 13.07
CA GLU A 114 36.15 -16.19 14.40
C GLU A 114 35.57 -17.53 14.90
N MET A 115 35.57 -18.59 14.08
CA MET A 115 34.75 -19.79 14.36
C MET A 115 35.45 -21.16 14.26
N PRO A 116 36.20 -21.59 15.29
CA PRO A 116 36.49 -23.00 15.52
C PRO A 116 35.52 -23.61 16.55
N GLY A 117 34.68 -24.59 16.14
CA GLY A 117 33.99 -25.51 17.07
C GLY A 117 32.51 -25.85 16.77
N GLY A 118 32.15 -27.15 16.87
CA GLY A 118 30.85 -27.69 16.47
C GLY A 118 29.61 -27.17 17.22
N ARG A 119 29.73 -26.73 18.49
CA ARG A 119 28.61 -26.13 19.24
C ARG A 119 28.23 -24.73 18.75
N ARG A 120 29.16 -24.03 18.08
CA ARG A 120 28.91 -22.72 17.42
C ARG A 120 28.18 -22.90 16.09
N VAL A 121 28.42 -24.01 15.39
CA VAL A 121 27.73 -24.33 14.11
C VAL A 121 26.23 -24.50 14.32
N ALA A 122 25.80 -25.26 15.33
CA ALA A 122 24.37 -25.48 15.61
C ALA A 122 23.60 -24.19 15.97
N LEU A 123 24.23 -23.28 16.73
CA LEU A 123 23.63 -21.99 17.09
C LEU A 123 23.57 -21.02 15.91
N ASN A 124 24.51 -21.11 14.97
CA ASN A 124 24.47 -20.34 13.73
C ASN A 124 23.38 -20.85 12.78
N THR A 125 23.13 -22.17 12.74
CA THR A 125 22.00 -22.74 12.00
C THR A 125 20.66 -22.28 12.58
N ALA A 126 20.52 -22.27 13.91
CA ALA A 126 19.33 -21.71 14.57
C ALA A 126 19.20 -20.20 14.33
N GLY A 127 20.31 -19.46 14.38
CA GLY A 127 20.36 -18.04 14.04
C GLY A 127 19.91 -17.76 12.60
N LEU A 128 20.34 -18.58 11.64
CA LEU A 128 19.91 -18.52 10.24
C LEU A 128 18.39 -18.68 10.11
N LEU A 129 17.80 -19.64 10.81
CA LEU A 129 16.34 -19.81 10.82
C LEU A 129 15.63 -18.58 11.39
N VAL A 130 16.14 -17.99 12.47
CA VAL A 130 15.62 -16.74 13.04
C VAL A 130 15.73 -15.58 12.04
N THR A 131 16.85 -15.47 11.32
CA THR A 131 17.05 -14.44 10.29
C THR A 131 16.03 -14.53 9.16
N PHE A 132 15.52 -15.71 8.82
CA PHE A 132 14.49 -15.86 7.78
C PHE A 132 13.07 -15.77 8.35
N LEU A 133 12.81 -16.37 9.50
CA LEU A 133 11.47 -16.46 10.10
C LEU A 133 11.00 -15.14 10.70
N LEU A 134 11.88 -14.34 11.33
CA LEU A 134 11.48 -13.07 11.92
C LEU A 134 11.02 -12.04 10.86
N PRO A 135 11.78 -11.80 9.77
CA PRO A 135 11.32 -10.98 8.63
C PRO A 135 10.00 -11.42 8.02
N MET A 136 9.81 -12.73 7.82
CA MET A 136 8.58 -13.26 7.25
C MET A 136 7.40 -13.08 8.21
N GLY A 137 7.61 -13.35 9.50
CA GLY A 137 6.57 -13.18 10.52
C GLY A 137 6.20 -11.72 10.76
N SER A 138 7.19 -10.81 10.80
CA SER A 138 6.92 -9.38 10.96
C SER A 138 6.24 -8.80 9.73
N PHE A 139 6.65 -9.18 8.51
CA PHE A 139 5.99 -8.76 7.28
C PHE A 139 4.55 -9.29 7.19
N TRP A 140 4.33 -10.56 7.53
CA TRP A 140 2.98 -11.15 7.56
C TRP A 140 2.08 -10.49 8.62
N MET A 141 2.61 -10.20 9.80
CA MET A 141 1.88 -9.48 10.85
C MET A 141 1.57 -8.03 10.43
N LEU A 142 2.49 -7.35 9.76
CA LEU A 142 2.25 -6.00 9.23
C LEU A 142 1.21 -6.00 8.11
N GLN A 143 1.19 -7.01 7.23
CA GLN A 143 0.12 -7.14 6.23
C GLN A 143 -1.26 -7.41 6.84
N GLN A 144 -1.32 -8.05 8.02
CA GLN A 144 -2.59 -8.23 8.74
C GLN A 144 -2.98 -7.04 9.60
N ALA A 145 -2.05 -6.13 9.87
CA ALA A 145 -2.40 -4.87 10.49
C ALA A 145 -3.17 -4.08 9.43
N ASP A 146 -4.46 -3.83 9.69
CA ASP A 146 -5.36 -3.05 8.84
C ASP A 146 -4.95 -1.56 8.90
N LEU A 147 -3.73 -1.27 8.44
CA LEU A 147 -3.09 0.04 8.43
C LEU A 147 -3.40 0.81 7.15
N GLU A 148 -3.86 0.11 6.12
CA GLU A 148 -4.33 0.74 4.90
C GLU A 148 -5.64 1.47 5.21
N GLU A 149 -5.68 2.77 4.90
CA GLU A 149 -6.93 3.52 4.96
C GLU A 149 -7.93 2.89 3.99
N LYS A 150 -9.19 2.79 4.42
CA LYS A 150 -10.30 2.22 3.65
C LYS A 150 -11.45 3.20 3.62
N THR A 151 -12.12 3.26 2.48
CA THR A 151 -13.40 3.96 2.37
C THR A 151 -14.47 3.18 3.13
N HIS A 152 -15.48 3.88 3.63
CA HIS A 152 -16.57 3.25 4.36
C HIS A 152 -17.90 3.91 3.99
N ASP A 153 -18.17 4.02 2.69
CA ASP A 153 -19.41 4.64 2.23
C ASP A 153 -20.48 3.57 2.01
N LEU A 154 -21.69 3.82 2.53
CA LEU A 154 -22.86 2.98 2.30
C LEU A 154 -23.84 3.72 1.39
N TYR A 155 -23.87 3.32 0.13
CA TYR A 155 -24.72 3.91 -0.90
C TYR A 155 -26.10 3.26 -0.95
N LEU A 156 -27.12 4.09 -0.72
CA LEU A 156 -28.53 3.72 -0.83
C LEU A 156 -29.10 4.26 -2.13
N ILE A 157 -29.33 3.37 -3.10
CA ILE A 157 -29.74 3.69 -4.47
C ILE A 157 -31.22 3.34 -4.66
N PRO A 158 -32.04 4.18 -5.29
CA PRO A 158 -33.44 3.87 -5.53
C PRO A 158 -33.59 2.57 -6.34
N LYS A 159 -34.49 1.69 -5.89
CA LYS A 159 -34.73 0.42 -6.57
C LYS A 159 -35.21 0.65 -8.00
N GLY A 160 -34.52 0.03 -8.96
CA GLY A 160 -34.79 0.17 -10.39
C GLY A 160 -33.97 1.26 -11.09
N TYR A 161 -33.15 2.01 -10.35
CA TYR A 161 -32.17 2.90 -10.95
C TYR A 161 -31.02 2.11 -11.58
N THR A 162 -30.70 2.45 -12.83
CA THR A 162 -29.57 1.93 -13.60
C THR A 162 -28.93 3.10 -14.33
N GLY A 163 -27.61 3.24 -14.24
CA GLY A 163 -26.88 4.37 -14.81
C GLY A 163 -25.81 4.92 -13.89
N GLN A 164 -25.30 6.11 -14.25
CA GLN A 164 -24.22 6.76 -13.51
C GLN A 164 -24.74 7.51 -12.27
N VAL A 165 -24.22 7.14 -11.12
CA VAL A 165 -24.39 7.83 -9.84
C VAL A 165 -23.29 8.87 -9.64
N ARG A 166 -23.66 10.07 -9.15
CA ARG A 166 -22.70 11.13 -8.78
C ARG A 166 -22.91 11.61 -7.35
N ILE A 167 -21.82 11.74 -6.61
CA ILE A 167 -21.84 12.23 -5.23
C ILE A 167 -21.03 13.51 -5.19
N VAL A 168 -21.64 14.59 -4.72
CA VAL A 168 -20.97 15.89 -4.53
C VAL A 168 -20.70 16.07 -3.05
N HIS A 169 -19.43 16.29 -2.72
CA HIS A 169 -18.89 16.37 -1.37
C HIS A 169 -18.65 17.82 -0.97
N GLU A 170 -18.40 18.04 0.32
CA GLU A 170 -17.99 19.33 0.90
C GLU A 170 -19.00 20.47 0.73
N ILE A 171 -20.29 20.15 0.57
CA ILE A 171 -21.34 21.16 0.49
C ILE A 171 -21.74 21.60 1.91
N GLU A 172 -21.42 22.84 2.27
CA GLU A 172 -21.58 23.38 3.64
C GLU A 172 -23.00 23.25 4.20
N ASN A 173 -24.03 23.41 3.35
CA ASN A 173 -25.44 23.34 3.73
C ASN A 173 -26.09 21.97 3.46
N ALA A 174 -25.32 20.97 3.01
CA ALA A 174 -25.86 19.64 2.75
C ALA A 174 -26.15 18.88 4.07
N PRO A 175 -27.11 17.94 4.06
CA PRO A 175 -27.35 17.08 5.21
C PRO A 175 -26.09 16.31 5.58
N LYS A 176 -25.77 16.27 6.87
CA LYS A 176 -24.75 15.34 7.38
C LYS A 176 -25.26 13.91 7.23
N PRO A 177 -24.51 13.01 6.58
CA PRO A 177 -24.86 11.60 6.49
C PRO A 177 -25.11 10.98 7.86
N GLU A 178 -26.09 10.07 7.91
CA GLU A 178 -26.27 9.18 9.06
C GLU A 178 -25.12 8.17 9.07
N THR A 179 -24.70 7.70 10.25
CA THR A 179 -23.69 6.65 10.36
C THR A 179 -24.31 5.33 10.77
N GLU A 180 -23.90 4.25 10.10
CA GLU A 180 -24.27 2.87 10.44
C GLU A 180 -23.02 2.06 10.75
N GLY A 181 -22.68 1.98 12.04
CA GLY A 181 -21.45 1.33 12.48
C GLY A 181 -20.23 2.14 12.08
N LYS A 182 -19.43 1.60 11.16
CA LYS A 182 -18.26 2.29 10.57
C LYS A 182 -18.57 3.02 9.26
N TYR A 183 -19.80 2.92 8.76
CA TYR A 183 -20.18 3.41 7.45
C TYR A 183 -20.91 4.75 7.47
N ASP A 184 -20.56 5.64 6.55
CA ASP A 184 -21.29 6.88 6.26
C ASP A 184 -22.37 6.61 5.21
N VAL A 185 -23.64 6.88 5.56
CA VAL A 185 -24.80 6.52 4.72
C VAL A 185 -25.10 7.63 3.72
N VAL A 186 -24.86 7.35 2.44
CA VAL A 186 -25.10 8.27 1.33
C VAL A 186 -26.38 7.85 0.58
N ARG A 187 -27.40 8.71 0.63
CA ARG A 187 -28.70 8.48 0.00
C ARG A 187 -28.76 9.12 -1.37
N VAL A 188 -28.82 8.29 -2.40
CA VAL A 188 -28.93 8.71 -3.79
C VAL A 188 -30.40 8.95 -4.12
N ASN A 189 -30.70 10.04 -4.82
CA ASN A 189 -32.04 10.37 -5.25
C ASN A 189 -32.43 9.66 -6.56
N ASP A 190 -33.68 9.85 -6.99
CA ASP A 190 -34.24 9.21 -8.20
C ASP A 190 -33.55 9.61 -9.51
N ARG A 191 -32.73 10.68 -9.49
CA ARG A 191 -31.92 11.12 -10.63
C ARG A 191 -30.53 10.52 -10.65
N GLY A 192 -30.14 9.80 -9.60
CA GLY A 192 -28.80 9.21 -9.50
C GLY A 192 -27.76 10.17 -8.96
N TYR A 193 -28.12 11.12 -8.09
CA TYR A 193 -27.10 11.90 -7.40
C TYR A 193 -27.37 12.05 -5.90
N ALA A 194 -26.32 12.42 -5.16
CA ALA A 194 -26.40 12.80 -3.76
C ALA A 194 -25.48 14.00 -3.47
N ILE A 195 -25.84 14.79 -2.48
CA ILE A 195 -24.97 15.84 -1.92
C ILE A 195 -24.68 15.54 -0.46
N THR A 196 -23.45 15.81 -0.02
CA THR A 196 -23.01 15.59 1.35
C THR A 196 -22.08 16.71 1.82
N SER A 197 -22.09 16.96 3.12
CA SER A 197 -21.14 17.88 3.77
C SER A 197 -19.81 17.20 4.12
N LEU A 198 -19.71 15.87 3.96
CA LEU A 198 -18.47 15.14 4.22
C LEU A 198 -17.47 15.37 3.07
N PRO A 199 -16.16 15.30 3.35
CA PRO A 199 -15.15 15.22 2.32
C PRO A 199 -15.21 13.85 1.62
N GLN A 200 -14.59 13.77 0.45
CA GLN A 200 -14.41 12.51 -0.26
C GLN A 200 -13.63 11.50 0.60
N SER A 201 -14.15 10.27 0.71
CA SER A 201 -13.46 9.16 1.37
C SER A 201 -12.18 8.75 0.61
N GLU A 202 -11.10 8.53 1.36
CA GLU A 202 -9.78 8.11 0.83
C GLU A 202 -9.44 6.67 1.25
N GLY A 203 -8.60 6.01 0.45
CA GLY A 203 -8.10 4.67 0.73
C GLY A 203 -8.62 3.57 -0.19
N TYR A 204 -8.46 2.32 0.23
CA TYR A 204 -8.97 1.15 -0.49
C TYR A 204 -10.49 1.07 -0.38
N ILE A 205 -11.15 0.71 -1.48
CA ILE A 205 -12.60 0.65 -1.56
C ILE A 205 -13.12 -0.50 -0.66
N ASP A 206 -13.84 -0.16 0.40
CA ASP A 206 -14.60 -1.09 1.28
C ASP A 206 -16.06 -0.62 1.41
N ASP A 207 -16.60 -0.06 0.32
CA ASP A 207 -17.95 0.51 0.24
C ASP A 207 -19.04 -0.56 0.09
N LEU A 208 -20.27 -0.21 0.50
CA LEU A 208 -21.43 -1.08 0.37
C LEU A 208 -22.52 -0.44 -0.48
N TYR A 209 -23.11 -1.22 -1.38
CA TYR A 209 -24.14 -0.75 -2.32
C TYR A 209 -25.45 -1.49 -2.11
N TYR A 210 -26.55 -0.76 -1.95
CA TYR A 210 -27.89 -1.31 -1.77
C TYR A 210 -28.92 -0.61 -2.64
N TYR A 211 -29.81 -1.38 -3.27
CA TYR A 211 -31.09 -0.87 -3.74
C TYR A 211 -32.06 -0.70 -2.57
N VAL A 212 -32.83 0.39 -2.56
CA VAL A 212 -33.83 0.71 -1.54
C VAL A 212 -35.18 0.92 -2.18
N ASP A 213 -36.21 0.24 -1.68
CA ASP A 213 -37.59 0.47 -2.12
C ASP A 213 -38.25 1.65 -1.38
N GLU A 214 -39.44 2.08 -1.83
CA GLU A 214 -40.21 3.16 -1.21
C GLU A 214 -40.53 2.91 0.29
N LYS A 215 -40.43 1.66 0.76
CA LYS A 215 -40.67 1.27 2.15
C LYS A 215 -39.38 1.19 2.98
N GLY A 216 -38.23 1.53 2.38
CA GLY A 216 -36.92 1.49 3.01
C GLY A 216 -36.27 0.10 3.08
N LYS A 217 -36.84 -0.92 2.41
CA LYS A 217 -36.25 -2.26 2.38
C LYS A 217 -35.04 -2.28 1.45
N ARG A 218 -33.93 -2.82 1.95
CA ARG A 218 -32.64 -2.88 1.26
C ARG A 218 -32.44 -4.22 0.54
N GLU A 219 -31.82 -4.16 -0.63
CA GLU A 219 -31.38 -5.30 -1.44
C GLU A 219 -29.93 -5.05 -1.87
N ALA A 220 -29.00 -5.93 -1.45
CA ALA A 220 -27.59 -5.74 -1.73
C ALA A 220 -27.29 -5.81 -3.24
N ILE A 221 -26.47 -4.90 -3.73
CA ILE A 221 -25.99 -4.87 -5.11
C ILE A 221 -24.64 -5.59 -5.15
N SER A 222 -24.49 -6.52 -6.08
CA SER A 222 -23.21 -7.21 -6.30
C SER A 222 -22.16 -6.21 -6.81
N GLU A 223 -20.92 -6.30 -6.31
CA GLU A 223 -19.79 -5.50 -6.81
C GLU A 223 -19.61 -5.63 -8.33
N SER A 224 -19.93 -6.79 -8.90
CA SER A 224 -19.88 -7.01 -10.36
C SER A 224 -20.83 -6.11 -11.16
N CYS A 225 -21.81 -5.48 -10.50
CA CYS A 225 -22.75 -4.55 -11.11
C CYS A 225 -22.39 -3.08 -10.84
N ILE A 226 -21.25 -2.84 -10.18
CA ILE A 226 -20.71 -1.51 -9.91
C ILE A 226 -19.46 -1.32 -10.78
N SER A 227 -19.48 -0.28 -11.60
CA SER A 227 -18.29 0.18 -12.29
C SER A 227 -17.82 1.47 -11.65
N HIS A 228 -16.73 1.39 -10.88
CA HIS A 228 -16.09 2.57 -10.31
C HIS A 228 -15.62 3.49 -11.44
N GLY A 229 -15.98 4.76 -11.35
CA GLY A 229 -15.55 5.79 -12.27
C GLY A 229 -14.29 6.46 -11.74
N GLY A 230 -14.34 7.78 -11.61
CA GLY A 230 -13.26 8.58 -11.06
C GLY A 230 -13.77 9.59 -10.05
N SER A 231 -12.85 10.44 -9.61
CA SER A 231 -13.14 11.59 -8.78
C SER A 231 -12.55 12.85 -9.39
N GLY A 232 -13.07 13.99 -8.99
CA GLY A 232 -12.57 15.30 -9.38
C GLY A 232 -12.87 16.34 -8.31
N GLY A 233 -12.24 17.49 -8.45
CA GLY A 233 -12.47 18.63 -7.57
C GLY A 233 -12.46 19.91 -8.38
N VAL A 234 -13.30 20.86 -7.97
CA VAL A 234 -13.32 22.20 -8.53
C VAL A 234 -13.11 23.17 -7.38
N GLN A 235 -12.10 24.03 -7.53
CA GLN A 235 -11.80 25.10 -6.60
C GLN A 235 -11.88 26.42 -7.36
N GLY A 236 -12.84 27.27 -6.99
CA GLY A 236 -13.09 28.57 -7.62
C GLY A 236 -13.41 29.65 -6.58
N ASP A 237 -13.52 30.90 -7.05
CA ASP A 237 -13.86 32.05 -6.19
C ASP A 237 -15.30 31.89 -5.64
N GLY A 238 -15.40 31.33 -4.43
CA GLY A 238 -16.63 31.18 -3.67
C GLY A 238 -17.29 29.79 -3.72
N TYR A 239 -16.68 28.80 -4.37
CA TYR A 239 -17.15 27.41 -4.36
C TYR A 239 -15.96 26.44 -4.42
N GLU A 240 -15.96 25.50 -3.49
CA GLU A 240 -15.02 24.38 -3.41
C GLU A 240 -15.85 23.13 -3.19
N TYR A 241 -15.79 22.20 -4.14
CA TYR A 241 -16.45 20.91 -4.01
C TYR A 241 -15.62 19.83 -4.70
N SER A 242 -15.66 18.64 -4.12
CA SER A 242 -15.18 17.41 -4.73
C SER A 242 -16.36 16.56 -5.18
N TYR A 243 -16.14 15.69 -6.15
CA TYR A 243 -17.17 14.76 -6.62
C TYR A 243 -16.57 13.40 -6.94
N THR A 244 -17.37 12.37 -6.69
CA THR A 244 -17.09 10.98 -7.10
C THR A 244 -18.21 10.48 -7.99
N TYR A 245 -17.89 9.60 -8.93
CA TYR A 245 -18.92 8.95 -9.75
C TYR A 245 -18.62 7.48 -9.98
N PHE A 246 -19.69 6.71 -10.12
CA PHE A 246 -19.67 5.28 -10.44
C PHE A 246 -20.93 4.94 -11.22
N SER A 247 -20.94 3.83 -11.94
CA SER A 247 -22.11 3.35 -12.67
C SER A 247 -22.67 2.10 -12.02
N VAL A 248 -24.00 1.97 -12.03
CA VAL A 248 -24.71 0.83 -11.47
C VAL A 248 -25.57 0.18 -12.54
N GLY A 249 -25.31 -1.10 -12.80
CA GLY A 249 -26.15 -1.96 -13.63
C GLY A 249 -25.47 -3.26 -14.01
N CYS A 250 -26.21 -4.37 -13.99
CA CYS A 250 -25.67 -5.72 -14.23
C CYS A 250 -25.71 -6.16 -15.72
N GLU A 251 -26.37 -5.40 -16.59
CA GLU A 251 -26.50 -5.65 -18.04
C GLU A 251 -25.75 -4.56 -18.82
N ASP A 252 -25.18 -4.92 -19.98
CA ASP A 252 -24.28 -4.13 -20.86
C ASP A 252 -24.11 -2.65 -20.46
N MET A 253 -23.03 -2.38 -19.71
CA MET A 253 -22.73 -1.06 -19.13
C MET A 253 -22.42 0.03 -20.17
N ASP A 254 -22.20 -0.33 -21.44
CA ASP A 254 -21.88 0.61 -22.52
C ASP A 254 -23.09 1.45 -22.99
N ASP A 255 -24.33 1.04 -22.67
CA ASP A 255 -25.57 1.68 -23.14
C ASP A 255 -26.36 2.37 -22.00
N GLN A 256 -25.76 2.48 -20.81
CA GLN A 256 -26.41 3.11 -19.66
C GLN A 256 -26.20 4.62 -19.72
N GLY A 257 -27.29 5.34 -19.97
CA GLY A 257 -27.29 6.78 -20.22
C GLY A 257 -26.52 7.62 -19.20
N ASN A 258 -26.08 8.80 -19.65
CA ASN A 258 -25.33 9.74 -18.81
C ASN A 258 -26.16 10.15 -17.60
N GLY A 259 -25.60 9.98 -16.40
CA GLY A 259 -26.10 10.59 -15.18
C GLY A 259 -26.09 12.12 -15.27
N PRO A 260 -26.78 12.81 -14.33
CA PRO A 260 -26.93 14.26 -14.36
C PRO A 260 -25.58 14.98 -14.34
N GLY A 261 -25.42 16.04 -15.15
CA GLY A 261 -24.27 16.94 -15.16
C GLY A 261 -23.91 17.45 -13.76
N ILE A 262 -22.61 17.65 -13.45
CA ILE A 262 -22.25 18.30 -12.17
C ILE A 262 -22.87 19.71 -12.11
N GLU A 263 -22.83 20.46 -13.22
CA GLU A 263 -23.47 21.77 -13.32
C GLU A 263 -24.98 21.70 -13.11
N ASP A 264 -25.64 20.67 -13.65
CA ASP A 264 -27.08 20.44 -13.45
C ASP A 264 -27.42 20.19 -11.98
N ILE A 265 -26.62 19.35 -11.29
CA ILE A 265 -26.77 19.06 -9.87
C ILE A 265 -26.62 20.34 -9.05
N LEU A 266 -25.57 21.11 -9.29
CA LEU A 266 -25.32 22.35 -8.55
C LEU A 266 -26.42 23.39 -8.79
N TYR A 267 -26.97 23.45 -10.00
CA TYR A 267 -28.08 24.35 -10.30
C TYR A 267 -29.37 23.92 -9.59
N GLU A 268 -29.69 22.63 -9.60
CA GLU A 268 -30.89 22.08 -8.95
C GLU A 268 -30.88 22.26 -7.43
N GLU A 269 -29.70 22.12 -6.83
CA GLU A 269 -29.49 22.37 -5.39
C GLU A 269 -29.33 23.87 -5.05
N GLY A 270 -29.42 24.76 -6.06
CA GLY A 270 -29.33 26.21 -5.88
C GLY A 270 -27.94 26.71 -5.44
N LEU A 271 -26.90 25.93 -5.71
CA LEU A 271 -25.51 26.24 -5.36
C LEU A 271 -24.84 27.16 -6.39
N ILE A 272 -25.33 27.15 -7.63
CA ILE A 272 -24.91 28.09 -8.68
C ILE A 272 -26.13 28.71 -9.37
N ASN A 273 -25.99 29.96 -9.80
CA ASN A 273 -26.97 30.61 -10.67
C ASN A 273 -26.71 30.18 -12.13
N GLN A 274 -27.76 29.95 -12.92
CA GLN A 274 -27.63 29.72 -14.36
C GLN A 274 -26.98 30.95 -15.02
N THR A 275 -25.67 30.90 -15.25
CA THR A 275 -24.98 31.76 -16.21
C THR A 275 -24.78 30.94 -17.46
N PHE A 276 -25.78 30.93 -18.33
CA PHE A 276 -25.57 30.58 -19.73
C PHE A 276 -24.99 31.81 -20.42
N ASP A 277 -23.73 31.72 -20.85
CA ASP A 277 -23.21 32.46 -22.00
C ASP A 277 -23.04 31.49 -23.17
#